data_AF-A0A832T3Z9-F1
#
_entry.id   AF-A0A832T3Z9-F1
#
_cell.length_a   1.000
_cell.length_b   1.000
_cell.length_c   1.000
_cell.angle_alpha   90.00
_cell.angle_beta   90.00
_cell.angle_gamma   90.00
#
_symmetry.space_group_name_H-M   'P 1'
#
loop_
_entity.id
_entity.type
_entity.pdbx_description
1 polymer ?
#
loop_
_entity_poly.entity_id
_entity_poly.type
_entity_poly.pdbx_seq_one_letter_code
_entity_poly.pdbx_strand_id
1 'polypeptide(L)'
;MRHIPSGLCQLGWISCFGCCGHNFKDKETIAKAITKNTLEFHHHRRNNKSLVEFMNRHKDLRLAGICRNLVYDHKNGSIFCPLHPEQNKGKDHRIDHHYCDILHVCKTAFFYDLWDDKMKKDFIGFLRGKKKEGRLDWHSYSVGMANDSLLEEFEGLKWD
;
A
#
# COMPACT_ATOMS: atom_id res chain seq x y z
N MET A 1 18.46 13.65 3.52
CA MET A 1 17.40 13.55 2.49
C MET A 1 16.23 12.80 3.12
N ARG A 2 15.00 13.30 3.01
CA ARG A 2 13.82 12.51 3.39
C ARG A 2 13.69 11.39 2.37
N HIS A 3 13.89 10.16 2.82
CA HIS A 3 13.77 8.96 2.01
C HIS A 3 12.35 8.90 1.44
N ILE A 4 12.22 9.01 0.11
CA ILE A 4 10.96 8.72 -0.58
C ILE A 4 10.93 7.20 -0.69
N PRO A 5 10.03 6.50 0.00
CA PRO A 5 10.05 5.04 0.00
C PRO A 5 9.93 4.52 -1.42
N SER A 6 10.62 3.41 -1.70
CA SER A 6 10.42 2.59 -2.89
C SER A 6 8.96 2.55 -3.34
N GLY A 7 8.74 2.64 -4.65
CA GLY A 7 7.41 2.47 -5.26
C GLY A 7 6.73 1.12 -4.97
N LEU A 8 7.38 0.23 -4.21
CA LEU A 8 6.85 -1.05 -3.73
C LEU A 8 5.49 -0.90 -3.04
N CYS A 9 5.25 0.18 -2.31
CA CYS A 9 3.96 0.37 -1.64
C CYS A 9 2.78 0.46 -2.64
N GLN A 10 3.03 0.95 -3.85
CA GLN A 10 2.03 1.11 -4.90
C GLN A 10 2.61 0.81 -6.29
N LEU A 11 2.87 -0.45 -6.56
CA LEU A 11 3.15 -0.89 -7.93
C LEU A 11 1.86 -0.80 -8.73
N GLY A 12 1.91 -0.35 -9.98
CA GLY A 12 0.70 -0.16 -10.81
C GLY A 12 -0.18 -1.40 -11.03
N TRP A 13 0.27 -2.58 -10.58
CA TRP A 13 -0.43 -3.86 -10.67
C TRP A 13 -0.62 -4.57 -9.31
N ILE A 14 -0.01 -4.06 -8.23
CA ILE A 14 -0.18 -4.53 -6.85
C ILE A 14 0.27 -3.47 -5.85
N SER A 15 -0.52 -3.25 -4.81
CA SER A 15 -0.18 -2.28 -3.76
C SER A 15 -0.40 -2.90 -2.39
N CYS A 16 0.33 -2.39 -1.40
CA CYS A 16 0.15 -2.79 -0.02
C CYS A 16 -0.79 -1.82 0.73
N PHE A 17 -1.13 -2.16 1.97
CA PHE A 17 -1.91 -1.28 2.86
C PHE A 17 -1.18 0.03 3.25
N GLY A 18 0.13 0.12 2.97
CA GLY A 18 0.93 1.34 3.08
C GLY A 18 1.42 1.65 4.49
N CYS A 19 1.66 2.95 4.76
CA CYS A 19 2.17 3.51 6.02
C CYS A 19 1.26 3.30 7.24
N CYS A 20 0.06 2.79 7.06
CA CYS A 20 -1.03 2.97 8.02
C CYS A 20 -1.78 1.69 8.24
N GLY A 21 -1.87 1.31 9.51
CA GLY A 21 -2.59 0.13 9.92
C GLY A 21 -1.75 -1.10 9.66
N HIS A 22 -1.17 -1.66 10.73
CA HIS A 22 -0.37 -2.89 10.69
C HIS A 22 -1.06 -4.03 11.45
N ASN A 23 -2.32 -3.82 11.85
CA ASN A 23 -3.14 -4.81 12.52
C ASN A 23 -4.23 -5.28 11.57
N PHE A 24 -3.89 -6.24 10.72
CA PHE A 24 -4.77 -6.74 9.67
C PHE A 24 -5.76 -7.74 10.26
N LYS A 25 -7.05 -7.39 10.19
CA LYS A 25 -8.12 -8.37 10.39
C LYS A 25 -8.17 -9.35 9.20
N ASP A 26 -9.16 -10.23 9.20
CA ASP A 26 -9.40 -11.12 8.07
C ASP A 26 -9.69 -10.34 6.77
N LYS A 27 -9.40 -11.00 5.65
CA LYS A 27 -9.51 -10.45 4.30
C LYS A 27 -10.90 -9.92 3.98
N GLU A 28 -11.97 -10.56 4.46
CA GLU A 28 -13.35 -10.16 4.19
C GLU A 28 -13.68 -8.84 4.91
N THR A 29 -13.31 -8.73 6.18
CA THR A 29 -13.46 -7.52 6.98
C THR A 29 -12.69 -6.35 6.38
N ILE A 30 -11.45 -6.59 5.95
CA ILE A 30 -10.64 -5.59 5.25
C ILE A 30 -11.31 -5.19 3.92
N ALA A 31 -11.75 -6.15 3.11
CA ALA A 31 -12.41 -5.88 1.83
C ALA A 31 -13.67 -5.01 2.00
N LYS A 32 -14.52 -5.31 3.00
CA LYS A 32 -15.69 -4.47 3.33
C LYS A 32 -15.30 -3.05 3.72
N ALA A 33 -14.25 -2.89 4.51
CA ALA A 33 -13.74 -1.59 4.93
C ALA A 33 -13.19 -0.78 3.73
N ILE A 34 -12.45 -1.43 2.83
CA ILE A 34 -11.95 -0.81 1.59
C ILE A 34 -13.11 -0.42 0.69
N THR A 35 -14.11 -1.28 0.49
CA THR A 35 -15.31 -0.95 -0.30
C THR A 35 -15.99 0.30 0.23
N LYS A 36 -16.12 0.44 1.55
CA LYS A 36 -16.68 1.66 2.16
C LYS A 36 -15.83 2.90 1.89
N ASN A 37 -14.50 2.79 2.01
CA ASN A 37 -13.58 3.88 1.66
C ASN A 37 -13.73 4.28 0.18
N THR A 38 -13.83 3.30 -0.72
CA THR A 38 -13.99 3.51 -2.17
C THR A 38 -15.29 4.23 -2.50
N LEU A 39 -16.39 3.86 -1.85
CA LEU A 39 -17.69 4.55 -2.02
C LEU A 39 -17.63 6.00 -1.54
N GLU A 40 -17.04 6.24 -0.36
CA GLU A 40 -16.81 7.58 0.18
C GLU A 40 -15.95 8.42 -0.79
N PHE A 41 -14.89 7.82 -1.35
CA PHE A 41 -14.00 8.48 -2.30
C PHE A 41 -14.73 8.84 -3.60
N HIS A 42 -15.50 7.93 -4.18
CA HIS A 42 -16.27 8.22 -5.38
C HIS A 42 -17.33 9.30 -5.15
N HIS A 43 -18.02 9.26 -4.01
CA HIS A 43 -18.96 10.31 -3.64
C HIS A 43 -18.25 11.66 -3.53
N HIS A 44 -17.10 11.70 -2.87
CA HIS A 44 -16.27 12.90 -2.73
C HIS A 44 -15.85 13.48 -4.09
N ARG A 45 -15.36 12.62 -4.99
CA ARG A 45 -14.93 12.99 -6.35
C ARG A 45 -16.07 13.52 -7.22
N ARG A 46 -17.26 12.93 -7.13
CA ARG A 46 -18.45 13.39 -7.88
C ARG A 46 -18.90 14.80 -7.47
N ASN A 47 -18.68 15.17 -6.21
CA ASN A 47 -19.02 16.49 -5.70
C ASN A 47 -17.91 17.54 -5.91
N ASN A 48 -16.90 17.25 -6.75
CA ASN A 48 -15.77 18.13 -7.04
C ASN A 48 -15.01 18.64 -5.81
N LYS A 49 -15.05 17.88 -4.71
CA LYS A 49 -14.31 18.23 -3.49
C LYS A 49 -12.82 17.91 -3.62
N SER A 50 -11.98 18.69 -2.95
CA SER A 50 -10.51 18.57 -3.05
C SER A 50 -9.99 17.26 -2.41
N LEU A 51 -8.86 16.74 -2.89
CA LEU A 51 -8.24 15.55 -2.25
C LEU A 51 -7.86 15.81 -0.79
N VAL A 52 -7.52 17.05 -0.44
CA VAL A 52 -7.20 17.50 0.92
C VAL A 52 -8.42 17.35 1.84
N GLU A 53 -9.62 17.71 1.38
CA GLU A 53 -10.85 17.48 2.17
C GLU A 53 -11.14 16.00 2.36
N PHE A 54 -10.94 15.17 1.34
CA PHE A 54 -11.15 13.72 1.46
C PHE A 54 -10.20 13.13 2.51
N MET A 55 -8.93 13.53 2.43
CA MET A 55 -7.85 13.13 3.32
C MET A 55 -8.18 13.44 4.78
N ASN A 56 -8.62 14.67 5.07
CA ASN A 56 -8.82 15.15 6.44
C ASN A 56 -10.19 14.80 7.05
N ARG A 57 -11.04 14.05 6.33
CA ARG A 57 -12.39 13.72 6.80
C ARG A 57 -12.42 12.83 8.06
N HIS A 58 -11.35 12.09 8.30
CA HIS A 58 -11.19 11.20 9.44
C HIS A 58 -9.75 11.18 9.94
N LYS A 59 -9.58 11.00 11.25
CA LYS A 59 -8.28 10.96 11.94
C LYS A 59 -7.91 9.57 12.44
N ASP A 60 -8.85 8.63 12.32
CA ASP A 60 -8.79 7.28 12.86
C ASP A 60 -8.69 6.23 11.73
N LEU A 61 -8.16 5.06 12.06
CA LEU A 61 -8.24 3.90 11.17
C LEU A 61 -9.65 3.30 11.18
N ARG A 62 -9.97 2.48 10.16
CA ARG A 62 -11.12 1.58 10.28
C ARG A 62 -10.88 0.59 11.42
N LEU A 63 -11.95 0.06 12.01
CA LEU A 63 -11.86 -1.06 12.98
C LEU A 63 -11.19 -2.31 12.39
N ALA A 64 -11.09 -2.40 11.07
CA ALA A 64 -10.34 -3.43 10.34
C ALA A 64 -8.81 -3.20 10.36
N GLY A 65 -8.35 -2.13 11.03
CA GLY A 65 -6.95 -1.76 11.12
C GLY A 65 -6.35 -1.26 9.82
N ILE A 66 -7.15 -0.65 8.94
CA ILE A 66 -6.68 -0.08 7.66
C ILE A 66 -6.95 1.43 7.59
N CYS A 67 -6.12 2.14 6.83
CA CYS A 67 -6.32 3.55 6.55
C CYS A 67 -7.67 3.81 5.86
N ARG A 68 -8.37 4.87 6.26
CA ARG A 68 -9.60 5.31 5.60
C ARG A 68 -9.35 5.89 4.21
N ASN A 69 -8.12 6.27 3.89
CA ASN A 69 -7.75 6.78 2.56
C ASN A 69 -7.36 5.66 1.60
N LEU A 70 -7.24 4.41 2.06
CA LEU A 70 -6.97 3.27 1.20
C LEU A 70 -8.25 2.87 0.45
N VAL A 71 -8.21 2.92 -0.88
CA VAL A 71 -9.36 2.66 -1.75
C VAL A 71 -9.03 1.56 -2.77
N TYR A 72 -10.05 1.03 -3.43
CA TYR A 72 -9.91 0.05 -4.49
C TYR A 72 -9.93 0.73 -5.86
N ASP A 73 -8.95 0.42 -6.69
CA ASP A 73 -8.92 0.73 -8.11
C ASP A 73 -9.54 -0.40 -8.92
N HIS A 74 -10.76 -0.17 -9.40
CA HIS A 74 -11.46 -1.13 -10.25
C HIS A 74 -10.81 -1.33 -11.63
N LYS A 75 -9.98 -0.39 -12.11
CA LYS A 75 -9.29 -0.51 -13.40
C LYS A 75 -8.10 -1.46 -13.32
N ASN A 76 -7.33 -1.33 -12.25
CA ASN A 76 -6.09 -2.09 -12.05
C ASN A 76 -6.28 -3.34 -11.17
N GLY A 77 -7.48 -3.55 -10.61
CA GLY A 77 -7.78 -4.69 -9.74
C GLY A 77 -6.91 -4.70 -8.49
N SER A 78 -6.61 -3.53 -7.94
CA SER A 78 -5.71 -3.37 -6.80
C SER A 78 -6.19 -2.28 -5.86
N ILE A 79 -5.55 -2.15 -4.72
CA ILE A 79 -5.79 -1.07 -3.75
C ILE A 79 -4.80 0.06 -4.01
N PHE A 80 -5.10 1.26 -3.55
CA PHE A 80 -4.14 2.37 -3.56
C PHE A 80 -4.52 3.46 -2.55
N CYS A 81 -3.55 4.28 -2.19
CA CYS A 81 -3.74 5.54 -1.51
C CYS A 81 -3.71 6.67 -2.55
N PRO A 82 -4.79 7.48 -2.68
CA PRO A 82 -4.84 8.59 -3.62
C PRO A 82 -3.89 9.73 -3.25
N LEU A 83 -3.27 9.67 -2.06
CA LEU A 83 -2.32 10.67 -1.57
C LEU A 83 -0.86 10.31 -1.86
N HIS A 84 -0.60 9.07 -2.31
CA HIS A 84 0.75 8.57 -2.56
C HIS A 84 1.40 9.31 -3.75
N PRO A 85 2.71 9.56 -3.74
CA PRO A 85 3.40 10.26 -4.83
C PRO A 85 3.25 9.59 -6.20
N GLU A 86 3.18 8.25 -6.25
CA GLU A 86 2.87 7.47 -7.47
C GLU A 86 1.56 7.89 -8.14
N GLN A 87 0.61 8.44 -7.39
CA GLN A 87 -0.70 8.88 -7.91
C GLN A 87 -0.72 10.38 -8.24
N ASN A 88 0.35 11.10 -7.91
CA ASN A 88 0.37 12.56 -7.87
C ASN A 88 1.64 13.15 -8.51
N LYS A 89 2.18 12.49 -9.55
CA LYS A 89 3.36 12.94 -10.30
C LYS A 89 4.56 13.26 -9.39
N GLY A 90 4.80 12.42 -8.39
CA GLY A 90 5.88 12.59 -7.43
C GLY A 90 5.57 13.53 -6.26
N LYS A 91 4.43 14.25 -6.27
CA LYS A 91 4.02 15.06 -5.12
C LYS A 91 3.41 14.18 -4.04
N ASP A 92 4.08 14.07 -2.91
CA ASP A 92 3.57 13.31 -1.77
C ASP A 92 2.57 14.12 -0.96
N HIS A 93 1.27 13.86 -1.10
CA HIS A 93 0.22 14.52 -0.34
C HIS A 93 0.03 13.94 1.07
N ARG A 94 0.71 12.83 1.40
CA ARG A 94 0.67 12.25 2.75
C ARG A 94 1.38 13.15 3.77
N ILE A 95 2.33 13.99 3.34
CA ILE A 95 3.03 14.95 4.22
C ILE A 95 2.08 15.95 4.86
N ASP A 96 0.98 16.28 4.17
CA ASP A 96 -0.06 17.18 4.65
C ASP A 96 -1.11 16.45 5.51
N HIS A 97 -0.97 15.12 5.65
CA HIS A 97 -1.83 14.25 6.45
C HIS A 97 -1.11 13.83 7.74
N HIS A 98 -1.28 14.61 8.80
CA HIS A 98 -0.62 14.39 10.11
C HIS A 98 -0.86 13.00 10.74
N TYR A 99 -1.77 12.19 10.19
CA TYR A 99 -2.11 10.87 10.68
C TYR A 99 -1.56 9.71 9.82
N CYS A 100 -0.82 9.99 8.73
CA CYS A 100 -0.01 8.95 8.08
C CYS A 100 1.40 8.97 8.63
N ASP A 101 1.86 7.80 9.08
CA ASP A 101 3.26 7.58 9.42
C ASP A 101 4.08 7.42 8.14
N ILE A 102 4.31 8.53 7.43
CA ILE A 102 5.08 8.54 6.17
C ILE A 102 6.53 8.07 6.36
N LEU A 103 7.01 7.98 7.60
CA LEU A 103 8.35 7.50 7.94
C LEU A 103 8.38 5.99 8.22
N HIS A 104 7.21 5.35 8.31
CA HIS A 104 7.14 3.90 8.39
C HIS A 104 7.70 3.28 7.11
N VAL A 105 8.74 2.45 7.28
CA VAL A 105 9.36 1.65 6.22
C VAL A 105 9.40 0.21 6.72
N CYS A 106 8.70 -0.70 6.03
CA CYS A 106 8.81 -2.12 6.35
C CYS A 106 10.19 -2.66 5.96
N LYS A 107 10.62 -3.76 6.59
CA LYS A 107 11.94 -4.38 6.34
C LYS A 107 12.18 -4.66 4.86
N THR A 108 11.15 -5.17 4.17
CA THR A 108 11.21 -5.43 2.72
C THR A 108 11.48 -4.15 1.91
N ALA A 109 10.79 -3.05 2.22
CA ALA A 109 11.00 -1.77 1.53
C ALA A 109 12.40 -1.20 1.82
N PHE A 110 12.86 -1.30 3.07
CA PHE A 110 14.19 -0.87 3.48
C PHE A 110 15.29 -1.59 2.69
N PHE A 111 15.26 -2.93 2.64
CA PHE A 111 16.25 -3.69 1.86
C PHE A 111 16.12 -3.45 0.37
N TYR A 112 14.89 -3.39 -0.15
CA TYR A 112 14.68 -3.10 -1.56
C TYR A 112 15.32 -1.79 -1.99
N ASP A 113 15.26 -0.74 -1.17
CA ASP A 113 15.88 0.54 -1.50
C ASP A 113 17.42 0.48 -1.53
N LEU A 114 18.02 -0.39 -0.72
CA LEU A 114 19.47 -0.65 -0.68
C LEU A 114 19.96 -1.59 -1.79
N TRP A 115 19.07 -2.39 -2.38
CA TRP A 115 19.40 -3.31 -3.45
C TRP A 115 19.86 -2.59 -4.72
N ASP A 116 20.74 -3.26 -5.47
CA ASP A 116 21.10 -2.85 -6.82
C ASP A 116 19.94 -3.07 -7.81
N ASP A 117 20.06 -2.51 -9.01
CA ASP A 117 19.00 -2.57 -10.03
C ASP A 117 18.68 -4.01 -10.47
N LYS A 118 19.67 -4.91 -10.44
CA LYS A 118 19.47 -6.31 -10.78
C LYS A 118 18.59 -6.98 -9.74
N MET A 119 18.93 -6.85 -8.46
CA MET A 119 18.19 -7.44 -7.35
C MET A 119 16.78 -6.84 -7.24
N LYS A 120 16.63 -5.53 -7.44
CA LYS A 120 15.32 -4.87 -7.54
C LYS A 120 14.47 -5.49 -8.65
N LYS A 121 15.05 -5.71 -9.83
CA LYS A 121 14.37 -6.34 -10.98
C LYS A 121 14.00 -7.79 -10.70
N ASP A 122 14.90 -8.54 -10.08
CA ASP A 122 14.68 -9.95 -9.71
C ASP A 122 13.53 -10.06 -8.70
N PHE A 123 13.47 -9.19 -7.68
CA PHE A 123 12.35 -9.15 -6.72
C PHE A 123 11.01 -8.81 -7.37
N ILE A 124 10.98 -7.81 -8.26
CA ILE A 124 9.76 -7.50 -9.03
C ILE A 124 9.34 -8.68 -9.91
N GLY A 125 10.30 -9.40 -10.51
CA GLY A 125 10.06 -10.63 -11.25
C GLY A 125 9.43 -11.73 -10.39
N PHE A 126 9.97 -11.96 -9.19
CA PHE A 126 9.44 -12.87 -8.19
C PHE A 126 7.98 -12.56 -7.83
N LEU A 127 7.68 -11.30 -7.48
CA LEU A 127 6.31 -10.88 -7.14
C LEU A 127 5.34 -11.07 -8.32
N ARG A 128 5.77 -10.77 -9.55
CA ARG A 128 4.97 -10.98 -10.76
C ARG A 128 4.69 -12.46 -11.01
N GLY A 129 5.69 -13.33 -10.80
CA GLY A 129 5.55 -14.78 -10.88
C GLY A 129 4.46 -15.28 -9.93
N LYS A 130 4.54 -14.91 -8.65
CA LYS A 130 3.53 -15.30 -7.65
C LYS A 130 2.14 -14.79 -7.99
N LYS A 131 2.01 -13.56 -8.51
CA LYS A 131 0.71 -13.02 -8.96
C LYS A 131 0.15 -13.83 -10.12
N LYS A 132 0.97 -14.16 -11.12
CA LYS A 132 0.57 -14.96 -12.29
C LYS A 132 0.09 -16.36 -11.89
N GLU A 133 0.71 -16.93 -10.87
CA GLU A 133 0.34 -18.23 -10.29
C GLU A 133 -0.89 -18.16 -9.36
N GLY A 134 -1.49 -16.98 -9.17
CA GLY A 134 -2.62 -16.79 -8.26
C GLY A 134 -2.28 -16.86 -6.77
N ARG A 135 -0.99 -16.87 -6.42
CA ARG A 135 -0.50 -16.92 -5.02
C ARG A 135 -0.36 -15.54 -4.38
N LEU A 136 -0.52 -14.46 -5.16
CA LEU A 136 -0.32 -13.09 -4.69
C LEU A 136 -1.46 -12.17 -5.13
N ASP A 137 -2.22 -11.68 -4.15
CA ASP A 137 -3.22 -10.62 -4.32
C ASP A 137 -2.88 -9.43 -3.41
N TRP A 138 -3.69 -8.36 -3.42
CA TRP A 138 -3.44 -7.18 -2.59
C TRP A 138 -3.37 -7.51 -1.09
N HIS A 139 -4.10 -8.53 -0.63
CA HIS A 139 -4.13 -8.92 0.78
C HIS A 139 -2.86 -9.70 1.13
N SER A 140 -2.57 -10.79 0.42
CA SER A 140 -1.38 -11.59 0.68
C SER A 140 -0.09 -10.81 0.42
N TYR A 141 -0.10 -9.89 -0.54
CA TYR A 141 0.99 -8.94 -0.71
C TYR A 141 1.18 -8.05 0.51
N SER A 142 0.12 -7.39 0.97
CA SER A 142 0.23 -6.49 2.12
C SER A 142 0.68 -7.20 3.39
N VAL A 143 0.10 -8.36 3.68
CA VAL A 143 0.48 -9.17 4.85
C VAL A 143 1.93 -9.64 4.71
N GLY A 144 2.30 -10.15 3.53
CA GLY A 144 3.64 -10.67 3.27
C GLY A 144 4.75 -9.63 3.33
N MET A 145 4.45 -8.38 2.95
CA MET A 145 5.37 -7.25 3.07
C MET A 145 5.54 -6.78 4.52
N ALA A 146 4.50 -6.98 5.36
CA ALA A 146 4.46 -6.50 6.74
C ALA A 146 5.00 -7.51 7.76
N ASN A 147 4.90 -8.80 7.47
CA ASN A 147 5.41 -9.88 8.31
C ASN A 147 6.70 -10.52 7.77
N ASP A 148 7.36 -9.84 6.84
CA ASP A 148 8.62 -10.24 6.19
C ASP A 148 8.59 -11.52 5.35
N SER A 149 7.50 -12.28 5.32
CA SER A 149 7.45 -13.57 4.59
C SER A 149 7.73 -13.47 3.08
N LEU A 150 7.42 -12.34 2.43
CA LEU A 150 7.79 -12.15 1.02
C LEU A 150 9.29 -11.89 0.82
N LEU A 151 9.93 -11.21 1.77
CA LEU A 151 11.36 -11.00 1.76
C LEU A 151 12.08 -12.32 2.03
N GLU A 152 11.65 -13.05 3.07
CA GLU A 152 12.16 -14.37 3.42
C GLU A 152 12.09 -15.36 2.26
N GLU A 153 10.92 -15.46 1.60
CA GLU A 153 10.74 -16.36 0.46
C GLU A 153 11.62 -15.97 -0.73
N PHE A 154 11.84 -14.67 -0.95
CA PHE A 154 12.71 -14.19 -2.04
C PHE A 154 14.18 -14.51 -1.79
N GLU A 155 14.67 -14.28 -0.57
CA GLU A 155 16.07 -14.50 -0.21
C GLU A 155 16.38 -15.97 0.12
N GLY A 156 15.35 -16.79 0.37
CA GLY A 156 15.52 -18.17 0.81
C GLY A 156 16.02 -18.28 2.25
N LEU A 157 15.77 -17.25 3.07
CA LEU A 157 16.24 -17.13 4.46
C LEU A 157 15.04 -16.91 5.39
N LYS A 158 15.14 -17.35 6.64
CA LYS A 158 14.23 -16.94 7.73
C LYS A 158 14.92 -15.86 8.56
N TRP A 159 14.22 -14.78 8.83
CA TRP A 159 14.74 -13.65 9.58
C TRP A 159 14.11 -13.65 10.98
N ASP A 160 14.91 -13.99 12.00
CA ASP A 160 14.50 -13.98 13.42
C ASP A 160 14.33 -12.56 13.99
#